data_AF-A0A831Z344-F1
#
_entry.id   AF-A0A831Z344-F1
#
_cell.length_a   1.000
_cell.length_b   1.000
_cell.length_c   1.000
_cell.angle_alpha   90.00
_cell.angle_beta   90.00
_cell.angle_gamma   90.00
#
_symmetry.space_group_name_H-M   'P 1'
#
loop_
_entity.id
_entity.type
_entity.pdbx_description
1 polymer ?
#
loop_
_entity_poly.entity_id
_entity_poly.type
_entity_poly.pdbx_seq_one_letter_code
_entity_poly.pdbx_strand_id
1 'polypeptide(L)'
;MTSSSNGLARSALITSAIVLSSLKTGTMAETVIFFGLSIAVATKLVYINLRWTSASGGSAFCAIARAPYHDKMKIQYLGHSSFKISTGPVTIVTDPFDPGRVGLPYPKIQADLVLSSHDHFDHRYLEAVTGDSFVVSAPGEYEFKGVKVRGFPTFHDDKGGAERGKNTVYLFEAEGLVLCHLGDLGHLLDEKVVKEFEDLDVLFVPVGGFYTIGPAEASKIVSQLDSKIIIPMHYRVEGMAESFDELQPVMAFLGEMGIEQVEPKDELSLSSKSLPLEPEVVILKSVA
;
A
#
# COMPACT_ATOMS: atom_id res chain seq x y z
N MET A 1 -61.72 -7.56 15.63
CA MET A 1 -61.72 -8.26 14.33
C MET A 1 -60.90 -7.43 13.35
N THR A 2 -59.73 -7.96 12.94
CA THR A 2 -59.01 -7.80 11.65
C THR A 2 -59.12 -6.47 10.87
N SER A 3 -58.07 -5.79 10.37
CA SER A 3 -56.90 -6.23 9.58
C SER A 3 -55.97 -5.01 9.35
N SER A 4 -54.64 -5.12 9.55
CA SER A 4 -53.58 -5.29 8.53
C SER A 4 -53.51 -4.21 7.42
N SER A 5 -52.48 -3.36 7.46
CA SER A 5 -51.86 -2.79 6.25
C SER A 5 -50.33 -2.67 6.45
N ASN A 6 -49.58 -3.62 5.87
CA ASN A 6 -48.14 -3.51 5.70
C ASN A 6 -47.85 -2.97 4.30
N GLY A 7 -47.24 -1.79 4.22
CA GLY A 7 -46.74 -1.22 2.98
C GLY A 7 -45.46 -1.93 2.54
N LEU A 8 -45.49 -2.61 1.40
CA LEU A 8 -44.28 -3.04 0.70
C LEU A 8 -43.78 -1.92 -0.22
N ALA A 9 -42.58 -1.42 0.06
CA ALA A 9 -41.81 -0.62 -0.87
C ALA A 9 -41.43 -1.47 -2.09
N ARG A 10 -41.79 -0.99 -3.29
CA ARG A 10 -41.41 -1.62 -4.57
C ARG A 10 -39.96 -1.23 -4.90
N SER A 11 -39.05 -2.20 -4.81
CA SER A 11 -37.69 -2.07 -5.36
C SER A 11 -37.75 -2.26 -6.89
N ALA A 12 -37.20 -1.30 -7.64
CA ALA A 12 -37.09 -1.35 -9.08
C ALA A 12 -35.91 -2.25 -9.50
N LEU A 13 -36.19 -3.34 -10.19
CA LEU A 13 -35.17 -4.21 -10.79
C LEU A 13 -34.70 -3.59 -12.12
N ILE A 14 -33.50 -3.01 -12.12
CA ILE A 14 -32.77 -2.67 -13.35
C ILE A 14 -32.17 -3.97 -13.87
N THR A 15 -32.66 -4.45 -15.01
CA THR A 15 -32.11 -5.62 -15.72
C THR A 15 -31.07 -5.11 -16.72
N SER A 16 -29.80 -5.13 -16.34
CA SER A 16 -28.69 -4.94 -17.29
C SER A 16 -28.18 -6.32 -17.72
N ALA A 17 -28.28 -6.63 -19.00
CA ALA A 17 -27.74 -7.86 -19.58
C ALA A 17 -26.22 -7.74 -19.70
N ILE A 18 -25.47 -8.61 -19.01
CA ILE A 18 -24.02 -8.79 -19.22
C ILE A 18 -23.84 -10.02 -20.11
N VAL A 19 -23.26 -9.83 -21.29
CA VAL A 19 -22.82 -10.91 -22.17
C VAL A 19 -21.42 -11.33 -21.71
N LEU A 20 -21.29 -12.52 -21.11
CA LEU A 20 -19.99 -13.14 -20.82
C LEU A 20 -19.67 -14.15 -21.93
N SER A 21 -18.50 -13.96 -22.54
CA SER A 21 -17.96 -14.79 -23.62
C SER A 21 -17.75 -16.24 -23.16
N SER A 22 -18.23 -17.19 -23.97
CA SER A 22 -18.08 -18.63 -23.76
C SER A 22 -16.61 -19.06 -23.81
N LEU A 23 -16.11 -19.63 -22.71
CA LEU A 23 -14.89 -20.44 -22.69
C LEU A 23 -15.22 -21.79 -23.35
N LYS A 24 -14.73 -21.98 -24.58
CA LYS A 24 -14.76 -23.27 -25.26
C LYS A 24 -13.69 -24.18 -24.65
N THR A 25 -14.09 -25.09 -23.78
CA THR A 25 -13.36 -26.34 -23.55
C THR A 25 -14.21 -27.50 -24.05
N GLY A 26 -13.57 -28.42 -24.78
CA GLY A 26 -14.21 -29.37 -25.68
C GLY A 26 -15.23 -30.32 -25.08
N THR A 27 -16.06 -30.83 -26.00
CA THR A 27 -17.10 -31.87 -25.89
C THR A 27 -18.38 -31.52 -25.11
N MET A 28 -19.48 -31.48 -25.89
CA MET A 28 -20.89 -31.23 -25.54
C MET A 28 -21.27 -29.76 -25.28
N ALA A 29 -21.90 -29.14 -26.28
CA ALA A 29 -22.50 -27.82 -26.16
C ALA A 29 -23.84 -27.92 -25.41
N GLU A 30 -23.82 -27.66 -24.11
CA GLU A 30 -25.06 -27.36 -23.37
C GLU A 30 -25.33 -25.85 -23.41
N THR A 31 -26.48 -25.47 -23.96
CA THR A 31 -26.94 -24.08 -23.95
C THR A 31 -27.48 -23.76 -22.56
N VAL A 32 -26.79 -22.86 -21.86
CA VAL A 32 -27.15 -22.40 -20.53
C VAL A 32 -28.01 -21.15 -20.66
N ILE A 33 -29.28 -21.23 -20.24
CA ILE A 33 -30.18 -20.07 -20.22
C ILE A 33 -30.37 -19.64 -18.75
N PHE A 34 -29.83 -18.49 -18.38
CA PHE A 34 -30.02 -17.91 -17.04
C PHE A 34 -31.31 -17.10 -16.98
N PHE A 35 -32.21 -17.44 -16.05
CA PHE A 35 -33.38 -16.63 -15.71
C PHE A 35 -33.18 -15.93 -14.35
N GLY A 36 -33.04 -14.60 -14.38
CA GLY A 36 -33.20 -13.71 -13.21
C GLY A 36 -31.97 -13.57 -12.31
N LEU A 37 -31.43 -12.35 -12.22
CA LEU A 37 -30.46 -11.94 -11.22
C LEU A 37 -31.18 -11.14 -10.12
N SER A 38 -31.21 -11.66 -8.90
CA SER A 38 -31.63 -10.88 -7.72
C SER A 38 -30.40 -10.58 -6.88
N ILE A 39 -29.99 -9.31 -6.85
CA ILE A 39 -28.89 -8.82 -6.01
C ILE A 39 -29.49 -8.43 -4.66
N ALA A 40 -29.14 -9.17 -3.60
CA ALA A 40 -29.38 -8.73 -2.22
C ALA A 40 -28.11 -8.08 -1.68
N VAL A 41 -28.17 -6.78 -1.40
CA VAL A 41 -27.08 -6.04 -0.74
C VAL A 41 -27.34 -6.05 0.76
N ALA A 42 -26.83 -7.05 1.47
CA ALA A 42 -26.75 -7.04 2.92
C ALA A 42 -25.30 -6.76 3.31
N THR A 43 -24.99 -5.47 3.51
CA THR A 43 -23.86 -4.80 4.21
C THR A 43 -22.44 -5.40 4.28
N LYS A 44 -22.10 -6.54 3.66
CA LYS A 44 -20.71 -7.03 3.46
C LYS A 44 -20.59 -8.26 2.55
N LEU A 45 -21.68 -8.82 2.02
CA LEU A 45 -21.64 -9.91 1.05
C LEU A 45 -22.56 -9.59 -0.15
N VAL A 46 -22.06 -9.85 -1.36
CA VAL A 46 -22.93 -9.99 -2.54
C VAL A 46 -23.02 -11.46 -2.87
N TYR A 47 -24.22 -12.00 -2.70
CA TYR A 47 -24.54 -13.36 -3.12
C TYR A 47 -25.09 -13.29 -4.55
N ILE A 48 -24.44 -13.99 -5.48
CA ILE A 48 -25.01 -14.23 -6.80
C ILE A 48 -25.75 -15.57 -6.73
N ASN A 49 -27.07 -15.53 -6.78
CA ASN A 49 -27.89 -16.74 -6.88
C ASN A 49 -27.87 -17.23 -8.33
N LEU A 50 -27.05 -18.24 -8.61
CA LEU A 50 -27.08 -18.95 -9.89
C LEU A 50 -28.05 -20.13 -9.74
N ARG A 51 -29.29 -19.97 -10.22
CA ARG A 51 -30.24 -21.08 -10.33
C ARG A 51 -29.98 -21.84 -11.62
N TRP A 52 -29.73 -23.13 -11.49
CA TRP A 52 -29.70 -24.07 -12.60
C TRP A 52 -30.70 -25.19 -12.33
N THR A 53 -31.42 -25.62 -13.36
CA THR A 53 -32.28 -26.80 -13.31
C THR A 53 -31.54 -27.95 -13.98
N SER A 54 -30.88 -28.81 -13.21
CA SER A 54 -30.60 -30.17 -13.66
C SER A 54 -31.79 -31.07 -13.32
N ALA A 55 -31.93 -32.20 -14.03
CA ALA A 55 -32.98 -33.20 -13.80
C ALA A 55 -32.98 -33.82 -12.39
N SER A 56 -32.06 -33.44 -11.50
CA SER A 56 -31.95 -33.89 -10.11
C SER A 56 -32.19 -32.81 -9.03
N GLY A 57 -32.64 -31.60 -9.40
CA GLY A 57 -33.25 -30.67 -8.44
C GLY A 57 -32.33 -30.12 -7.33
N GLY A 58 -31.04 -29.93 -7.60
CA GLY A 58 -30.11 -29.32 -6.64
C GLY A 58 -29.94 -27.80 -6.83
N SER A 59 -30.00 -27.03 -5.75
CA SER A 59 -29.52 -25.64 -5.72
C SER A 59 -28.11 -25.59 -5.12
N ALA A 60 -27.12 -25.15 -5.88
CA ALA A 60 -25.77 -24.88 -5.37
C ALA A 60 -25.59 -23.38 -5.15
N PHE A 61 -25.21 -22.99 -3.92
CA PHE A 61 -24.83 -21.62 -3.62
C PHE A 61 -23.33 -21.47 -3.90
N CYS A 62 -22.98 -20.76 -4.97
CA CYS A 62 -21.60 -20.29 -5.14
C CYS A 62 -21.44 -18.98 -4.37
N ALA A 63 -20.88 -19.07 -3.16
CA ALA A 63 -20.47 -17.87 -2.45
C ALA A 63 -19.25 -17.29 -3.16
N ILE A 64 -19.44 -16.20 -3.91
CA ILE A 64 -18.31 -15.35 -4.30
C ILE A 64 -17.90 -14.61 -3.04
N ALA A 65 -16.90 -15.14 -2.32
CA ALA A 65 -16.27 -14.41 -1.25
C ALA A 65 -15.69 -13.12 -1.85
N ARG A 66 -16.22 -11.96 -1.45
CA ARG A 66 -15.54 -10.70 -1.74
C ARG A 66 -14.23 -10.71 -0.97
N ALA A 67 -13.13 -10.42 -1.66
CA ALA A 67 -11.89 -10.09 -0.98
C ALA A 67 -12.15 -9.00 0.07
N PRO A 68 -11.45 -9.02 1.22
CA PRO A 68 -11.59 -7.97 2.22
C PRO A 68 -11.40 -6.60 1.57
N TYR A 69 -12.34 -5.69 1.79
CA TYR A 69 -12.34 -4.34 1.23
C TYR A 69 -12.10 -3.34 2.36
N HIS A 70 -11.07 -2.52 2.23
CA HIS A 70 -10.73 -1.46 3.17
C HIS A 70 -11.48 -0.18 2.80
N ASP A 71 -12.34 0.31 3.70
CA ASP A 71 -13.14 1.54 3.46
C ASP A 71 -12.28 2.82 3.45
N LYS A 72 -11.05 2.74 3.99
CA LYS A 72 -10.04 3.78 4.06
C LYS A 72 -8.67 3.15 3.92
N MET A 73 -7.72 3.90 3.36
CA MET A 73 -6.32 3.50 3.34
C MET A 73 -5.77 3.53 4.77
N LYS A 74 -5.06 2.47 5.17
CA LYS A 74 -4.40 2.36 6.47
C LYS A 74 -2.92 2.14 6.28
N ILE A 75 -2.10 2.93 6.95
CA ILE A 75 -0.64 2.83 6.93
C ILE A 75 -0.18 2.46 8.33
N GLN A 76 0.59 1.38 8.43
CA GLN A 76 1.22 0.91 9.66
C GLN A 76 2.73 0.78 9.43
N TYR A 77 3.52 1.24 10.39
CA TYR A 77 4.98 1.15 10.32
C TYR A 77 5.46 -0.16 10.91
N LEU A 78 6.13 -0.98 10.10
CA LEU A 78 6.66 -2.30 10.53
C LEU A 78 8.09 -2.18 11.10
N GLY A 79 8.71 -1.01 11.01
CA GLY A 79 10.09 -0.75 11.42
C GLY A 79 11.00 -0.43 10.24
N HIS A 80 12.16 0.17 10.53
CA HIS A 80 13.19 0.56 9.55
C HIS A 80 12.63 1.38 8.36
N SER A 81 12.50 0.78 7.18
CA SER A 81 11.90 1.38 5.98
C SER A 81 10.63 0.65 5.52
N SER A 82 10.07 -0.20 6.38
CA SER A 82 8.99 -1.09 6.02
C SER A 82 7.63 -0.60 6.51
N PHE A 83 6.67 -0.53 5.58
CA PHE A 83 5.30 -0.12 5.85
C PHE A 83 4.32 -1.15 5.31
N LYS A 84 3.25 -1.37 6.06
CA LYS A 84 2.05 -2.06 5.57
C LYS A 84 1.01 -1.03 5.20
N ILE A 85 0.62 -1.00 3.93
CA ILE A 85 -0.46 -0.16 3.41
C ILE A 85 -1.64 -1.06 3.00
N SER A 86 -2.75 -0.95 3.72
CA SER A 86 -4.00 -1.65 3.38
C SER A 86 -4.96 -0.68 2.69
N THR A 87 -5.30 -0.94 1.42
CA THR A 87 -6.08 -0.03 0.56
C THR A 87 -7.00 -0.82 -0.37
N GLY A 88 -8.29 -0.49 -0.39
CA GLY A 88 -9.29 -1.24 -1.16
C GLY A 88 -9.17 -2.76 -0.94
N PRO A 89 -8.96 -3.57 -2.00
CA PRO A 89 -8.76 -5.01 -1.88
C PRO A 89 -7.29 -5.48 -1.77
N VAL A 90 -6.34 -4.55 -1.61
CA VAL A 90 -4.89 -4.81 -1.71
C VAL A 90 -4.18 -4.48 -0.40
N THR A 91 -3.30 -5.38 0.04
CA THR A 91 -2.26 -5.06 1.03
C THR A 91 -0.91 -4.93 0.33
N ILE A 92 -0.29 -3.76 0.48
CA ILE A 92 1.04 -3.43 -0.02
C ILE A 92 2.02 -3.48 1.16
N VAL A 93 3.20 -4.08 0.96
CA VAL A 93 4.32 -4.01 1.90
C VAL A 93 5.52 -3.38 1.21
N THR A 94 6.13 -2.37 1.82
CA THR A 94 7.40 -1.80 1.35
C THR A 94 8.56 -2.40 2.13
N ASP A 95 9.69 -2.61 1.45
CA ASP A 95 11.02 -2.92 2.00
C ASP A 95 11.01 -3.83 3.25
N PRO A 96 10.48 -5.07 3.17
CA PRO A 96 10.52 -6.00 4.30
C PRO A 96 11.98 -6.29 4.68
N PHE A 97 12.29 -6.40 5.97
CA PHE A 97 13.67 -6.50 6.45
C PHE A 97 13.95 -7.73 7.31
N ASP A 98 15.22 -8.18 7.34
CA ASP A 98 15.65 -9.29 8.17
C ASP A 98 15.75 -8.86 9.65
N PRO A 99 14.87 -9.37 10.54
CA PRO A 99 14.85 -8.96 11.94
C PRO A 99 16.13 -9.33 12.70
N GLY A 100 16.82 -10.42 12.30
CA GLY A 100 18.05 -10.87 12.94
C GLY A 100 19.26 -9.99 12.59
N ARG A 101 19.19 -9.25 11.47
CA ARG A 101 20.27 -8.37 11.00
C ARG A 101 20.02 -6.91 11.34
N VAL A 102 18.77 -6.47 11.29
CA VAL A 102 18.38 -5.10 11.68
C VAL A 102 18.29 -4.97 13.21
N GLY A 103 18.01 -6.06 13.93
CA GLY A 103 17.83 -6.05 15.39
C GLY A 103 16.45 -5.60 15.83
N LEU A 104 15.51 -5.42 14.90
CA LEU A 104 14.13 -5.07 15.19
C LEU A 104 13.21 -6.27 14.96
N PRO A 105 12.14 -6.43 15.76
CA PRO A 105 11.14 -7.45 15.48
C PRO A 105 10.46 -7.18 14.12
N TYR A 106 10.12 -8.24 13.41
CA TYR A 106 9.38 -8.16 12.16
C TYR A 106 8.36 -9.30 12.07
N PRO A 107 7.06 -9.02 11.89
CA PRO A 107 6.04 -10.04 11.89
C PRO A 107 6.01 -10.81 10.57
N LYS A 108 5.53 -12.06 10.60
CA LYS A 108 5.06 -12.70 9.36
C LYS A 108 3.83 -11.96 8.87
N ILE A 109 3.84 -11.54 7.61
CA ILE A 109 2.84 -10.65 7.06
C ILE A 109 2.31 -11.19 5.74
N GLN A 110 1.00 -11.08 5.51
CA GLN A 110 0.40 -11.37 4.21
C GLN A 110 0.35 -10.08 3.39
N ALA A 111 0.85 -10.11 2.16
CA ALA A 111 0.83 -9.00 1.23
C ALA A 111 0.40 -9.48 -0.16
N ASP A 112 -0.34 -8.64 -0.88
CA ASP A 112 -0.66 -8.87 -2.28
C ASP A 112 0.43 -8.28 -3.21
N LEU A 113 0.99 -7.12 -2.81
CA LEU A 113 2.03 -6.39 -3.53
C LEU A 113 3.20 -6.10 -2.59
N VAL A 114 4.41 -6.39 -3.04
CA VAL A 114 5.64 -6.01 -2.32
C VAL A 114 6.43 -5.05 -3.19
N LEU A 115 6.81 -3.91 -2.63
CA LEU A 115 7.71 -2.94 -3.26
C LEU A 115 9.06 -3.04 -2.53
N SER A 116 10.11 -3.40 -3.26
CA SER A 116 11.48 -3.48 -2.73
C SER A 116 12.35 -2.49 -3.47
N SER A 117 12.85 -1.47 -2.76
CA SER A 117 13.62 -0.37 -3.33
C SER A 117 14.95 -0.84 -3.90
N HIS A 118 15.60 -1.81 -3.24
CA HIS A 118 16.87 -2.39 -3.65
C HIS A 118 17.18 -3.72 -2.94
N ASP A 119 18.22 -4.40 -3.42
CA ASP A 119 18.57 -5.77 -3.00
C ASP A 119 19.53 -5.81 -1.80
N HIS A 120 19.15 -5.21 -0.66
CA HIS A 120 19.85 -5.34 0.62
C HIS A 120 19.04 -6.12 1.66
N PHE A 121 19.72 -6.69 2.67
CA PHE A 121 19.11 -7.57 3.68
C PHE A 121 18.06 -6.85 4.56
N ASP A 122 18.22 -5.53 4.70
CA ASP A 122 17.36 -4.63 5.46
C ASP A 122 16.23 -4.02 4.62
N HIS A 123 16.11 -4.39 3.35
CA HIS A 123 15.07 -3.90 2.41
C HIS A 123 14.42 -4.99 1.55
N ARG A 124 14.90 -6.24 1.66
CA ARG A 124 14.40 -7.36 0.85
C ARG A 124 14.44 -8.70 1.59
N TYR A 125 13.65 -8.83 2.64
CA TYR A 125 13.43 -10.06 3.39
C TYR A 125 12.06 -10.67 3.07
N LEU A 126 11.96 -11.31 1.90
CA LEU A 126 10.70 -11.86 1.39
C LEU A 126 10.22 -13.08 2.19
N GLU A 127 11.08 -13.69 3.00
CA GLU A 127 10.78 -14.85 3.85
C GLU A 127 9.75 -14.54 4.94
N ALA A 128 9.63 -13.27 5.34
CA ALA A 128 8.58 -12.81 6.25
C ALA A 128 7.25 -12.58 5.54
N VAL A 129 7.24 -12.46 4.20
CA VAL A 129 6.03 -12.25 3.41
C VAL A 129 5.41 -13.59 3.05
N THR A 130 4.12 -13.71 3.32
CA THR A 130 3.33 -14.93 3.13
C THR A 130 2.28 -14.73 2.04
N GLY A 131 1.94 -15.83 1.36
CA GLY A 131 1.00 -15.82 0.24
C GLY A 131 1.69 -15.72 -1.12
N ASP A 132 0.90 -15.48 -2.16
CA ASP A 132 1.39 -15.27 -3.53
C ASP A 132 1.39 -13.77 -3.81
N SER A 133 2.53 -13.13 -3.54
CA SER A 133 2.70 -11.67 -3.68
C SER A 133 3.31 -11.33 -5.03
N PHE A 134 2.78 -10.28 -5.67
CA PHE A 134 3.46 -9.66 -6.80
C PHE A 134 4.60 -8.78 -6.28
N VAL A 135 5.84 -9.07 -6.67
CA VAL A 135 7.03 -8.35 -6.16
C VAL A 135 7.55 -7.40 -7.24
N VAL A 136 7.58 -6.11 -6.93
CA VAL A 136 8.22 -5.07 -7.74
C VAL A 136 9.56 -4.73 -7.09
N SER A 137 10.64 -4.93 -7.83
CA SER A 137 12.03 -4.77 -7.34
C SER A 137 12.94 -4.08 -8.36
N ALA A 138 12.35 -3.40 -9.34
CA ALA A 138 13.08 -2.69 -10.37
C ALA A 138 12.33 -1.41 -10.80
N PRO A 139 13.05 -0.41 -11.35
CA PRO A 139 12.42 0.73 -11.99
C PRO A 139 11.54 0.32 -13.17
N GLY A 140 10.46 1.08 -13.40
CA GLY A 140 9.49 0.81 -14.44
C GLY A 140 8.06 1.17 -14.04
N GLU A 141 7.12 0.95 -14.94
CA GLU A 141 5.70 1.14 -14.67
C GLU A 141 5.00 -0.21 -14.50
N TYR A 142 4.20 -0.33 -13.44
CA TYR A 142 3.49 -1.53 -13.08
C TYR A 142 2.04 -1.18 -12.71
N GLU A 143 1.12 -2.09 -12.99
CA GLU A 143 -0.25 -2.00 -12.52
C GLU A 143 -0.66 -3.34 -11.91
N PHE A 144 -1.15 -3.30 -10.68
CA PHE A 144 -1.56 -4.50 -9.97
C PHE A 144 -2.84 -4.26 -9.18
N LYS A 145 -3.92 -4.97 -9.53
CA LYS A 145 -5.25 -4.88 -8.88
C LYS A 145 -5.76 -3.43 -8.71
N GLY A 146 -5.46 -2.56 -9.69
CA GLY A 146 -5.86 -1.14 -9.67
C GLY A 146 -4.90 -0.21 -8.91
N VAL A 147 -3.82 -0.73 -8.33
CA VAL A 147 -2.69 0.07 -7.83
C VAL A 147 -1.73 0.30 -8.98
N LYS A 148 -1.45 1.57 -9.31
CA LYS A 148 -0.43 1.93 -10.28
C LYS A 148 0.86 2.21 -9.55
N VAL A 149 2.00 1.74 -10.06
CA VAL A 149 3.32 1.94 -9.47
C VAL A 149 4.26 2.43 -10.57
N ARG A 150 4.99 3.50 -10.28
CA ARG A 150 6.10 4.02 -11.09
C ARG A 150 7.37 3.96 -10.25
N GLY A 151 8.34 3.16 -10.68
CA GLY A 151 9.66 3.04 -10.08
C GLY A 151 10.68 3.89 -10.83
N PHE A 152 11.36 4.79 -10.12
CA PHE A 152 12.36 5.69 -10.65
C PHE A 152 13.76 5.25 -10.21
N PRO A 153 14.73 5.12 -11.13
CA PRO A 153 16.09 4.78 -10.76
C PRO A 153 16.75 5.95 -10.04
N THR A 154 17.24 5.71 -8.83
CA THR A 154 18.09 6.63 -8.06
C THR A 154 19.28 5.87 -7.48
N PHE A 155 20.06 6.52 -6.63
CA PHE A 155 21.25 5.92 -6.03
C PHE A 155 21.22 6.01 -4.51
N HIS A 156 21.88 5.03 -3.88
CA HIS A 156 22.06 4.92 -2.43
C HIS A 156 23.21 5.81 -1.94
N ASP A 157 23.91 6.50 -2.85
CA ASP A 157 24.98 7.44 -2.52
C ASP A 157 24.96 8.65 -3.47
N ASP A 158 25.75 9.67 -3.14
CA ASP A 158 25.95 10.87 -3.94
C ASP A 158 26.99 10.71 -5.06
N LYS A 159 27.47 9.47 -5.29
CA LYS A 159 28.51 9.10 -6.27
C LYS A 159 27.96 8.21 -7.39
N GLY A 160 26.64 8.23 -7.61
CA GLY A 160 26.00 7.47 -8.68
C GLY A 160 25.97 5.96 -8.43
N GLY A 161 25.89 5.55 -7.16
CA GLY A 161 25.80 4.17 -6.72
C GLY A 161 27.15 3.45 -6.64
N ALA A 162 28.27 4.19 -6.66
CA ALA A 162 29.61 3.62 -6.65
C ALA A 162 30.00 3.01 -5.30
N GLU A 163 29.40 3.48 -4.20
CA GLU A 163 29.75 3.07 -2.83
C GLU A 163 28.70 2.15 -2.22
N ARG A 164 27.41 2.44 -2.48
CA ARG A 164 26.28 1.76 -1.84
C ARG A 164 25.29 1.14 -2.83
N GLY A 165 25.45 1.43 -4.13
CA GLY A 165 24.66 0.80 -5.18
C GLY A 165 23.41 1.59 -5.59
N LYS A 166 22.47 0.86 -6.19
CA LYS A 166 21.26 1.44 -6.78
C LYS A 166 20.15 1.52 -5.75
N ASN A 167 19.27 2.49 -5.92
CA ASN A 167 18.02 2.60 -5.19
C ASN A 167 16.87 2.81 -6.20
N THR A 168 15.66 2.42 -5.81
CA THR A 168 14.45 2.68 -6.60
C THR A 168 13.46 3.43 -5.74
N VAL A 169 13.12 4.64 -6.17
CA VAL A 169 12.00 5.41 -5.59
C VAL A 169 10.72 4.89 -6.20
N TYR A 170 9.73 4.52 -5.38
CA TYR A 170 8.41 4.13 -5.89
C TYR A 170 7.37 5.19 -5.61
N LEU A 171 6.73 5.67 -6.67
CA LEU A 171 5.50 6.43 -6.60
C LEU A 171 4.34 5.50 -6.91
N PHE A 172 3.34 5.43 -6.05
CA PHE A 172 2.20 4.55 -6.27
C PHE A 172 0.88 5.24 -5.96
N GLU A 173 -0.11 4.95 -6.80
CA GLU A 173 -1.46 5.52 -6.75
C GLU A 173 -2.45 4.43 -6.36
N ALA A 174 -3.21 4.66 -5.29
CA ALA A 174 -4.29 3.78 -4.86
C ALA A 174 -5.41 4.60 -4.22
N GLU A 175 -6.67 4.27 -4.54
CA GLU A 175 -7.86 4.96 -3.99
C GLU A 175 -7.86 6.49 -4.18
N GLY A 176 -7.22 6.97 -5.24
CA GLY A 176 -7.08 8.40 -5.54
C GLY A 176 -6.14 9.14 -4.58
N LEU A 177 -5.25 8.43 -3.91
CA LEU A 177 -4.13 8.96 -3.14
C LEU A 177 -2.83 8.62 -3.85
N VAL A 178 -1.88 9.56 -3.83
CA VAL A 178 -0.53 9.39 -4.38
C VAL A 178 0.48 9.29 -3.24
N LEU A 179 1.24 8.20 -3.22
CA LEU A 179 2.23 7.91 -2.18
C LEU A 179 3.61 7.72 -2.79
N CYS A 180 4.66 8.23 -2.14
CA CYS A 180 6.04 8.12 -2.59
C CYS A 180 6.90 7.49 -1.51
N HIS A 181 7.54 6.37 -1.83
CA HIS A 181 8.54 5.73 -0.99
C HIS A 181 9.93 5.98 -1.56
N LEU A 182 10.75 6.76 -0.86
CA LEU A 182 12.07 7.14 -1.35
C LEU A 182 13.11 6.00 -1.28
N GLY A 183 12.81 4.92 -0.57
CA GLY A 183 13.79 3.86 -0.30
C GLY A 183 14.98 4.45 0.47
N ASP A 184 16.17 3.98 0.12
CA ASP A 184 17.41 4.50 0.66
C ASP A 184 18.04 5.52 -0.29
N LEU A 185 17.38 6.66 -0.41
CA LEU A 185 17.90 7.75 -1.21
C LEU A 185 19.18 8.31 -0.57
N GLY A 186 20.26 8.38 -1.36
CA GLY A 186 21.57 8.89 -0.91
C GLY A 186 21.95 10.26 -1.45
N HIS A 187 21.07 10.92 -2.22
CA HIS A 187 21.35 12.20 -2.86
C HIS A 187 20.08 13.06 -3.00
N LEU A 188 20.24 14.35 -3.28
CA LEU A 188 19.11 15.22 -3.62
C LEU A 188 18.51 14.83 -4.98
N LEU A 189 17.21 15.02 -5.13
CA LEU A 189 16.51 14.73 -6.39
C LEU A 189 16.74 15.88 -7.39
N ASP A 190 16.98 15.51 -8.65
CA ASP A 190 17.03 16.47 -9.75
C ASP A 190 15.64 17.08 -9.99
N GLU A 191 15.59 18.37 -10.36
CA GLU A 191 14.33 19.08 -10.64
C GLU A 191 13.45 18.38 -11.69
N LYS A 192 14.06 17.65 -12.63
CA LYS A 192 13.33 16.88 -13.64
C LYS A 192 12.54 15.73 -13.02
N VAL A 193 13.16 15.03 -12.07
CA VAL A 193 12.54 13.91 -11.35
C VAL A 193 11.49 14.46 -10.39
N VAL A 194 11.78 15.57 -9.69
CA VAL A 194 10.82 16.28 -8.82
C VAL A 194 9.51 16.61 -9.55
N LYS A 195 9.60 17.09 -10.81
CA LYS A 195 8.42 17.39 -11.64
C LYS A 195 7.56 16.18 -12.00
N GLU A 196 8.05 14.96 -11.83
CA GLU A 196 7.24 13.76 -12.07
C GLU A 196 6.39 13.35 -10.85
N PHE A 197 6.65 13.96 -9.68
CA PHE A 197 5.96 13.73 -8.41
C PHE A 197 4.92 14.81 -8.11
N GLU A 198 4.12 15.19 -9.10
CA GLU A 198 3.00 16.14 -8.89
C GLU A 198 1.95 15.55 -7.93
N ASP A 199 1.31 16.44 -7.14
CA ASP A 199 0.20 16.14 -6.22
C ASP A 199 0.48 15.02 -5.21
N LEU A 200 1.69 14.99 -4.63
CA LEU A 200 2.07 13.99 -3.64
C LEU A 200 1.28 14.15 -2.32
N ASP A 201 0.56 13.10 -1.92
CA ASP A 201 -0.21 13.13 -0.68
C ASP A 201 0.57 12.59 0.53
N VAL A 202 1.35 11.53 0.33
CA VAL A 202 2.13 10.88 1.39
C VAL A 202 3.56 10.61 0.93
N LEU A 203 4.53 11.08 1.71
CA LEU A 203 5.95 10.87 1.47
C LEU A 203 6.56 10.03 2.60
N PHE A 204 7.17 8.90 2.25
CA PHE A 204 8.05 8.15 3.14
C PHE A 204 9.50 8.53 2.85
N VAL A 205 10.17 9.17 3.82
CA VAL A 205 11.49 9.79 3.63
C VAL A 205 12.51 9.22 4.62
N PRO A 206 13.67 8.70 4.16
CA PRO A 206 14.73 8.28 5.07
C PRO A 206 15.36 9.53 5.72
N VAL A 207 15.62 9.47 7.03
CA VAL A 207 16.14 10.64 7.79
C VAL A 207 17.30 10.31 8.73
N GLY A 208 17.79 9.07 8.71
CA GLY A 208 18.84 8.63 9.62
C GLY A 208 20.26 9.04 9.24
N GLY A 209 20.50 9.55 8.03
CA GLY A 209 21.86 9.86 7.58
C GLY A 209 22.76 8.63 7.46
N PHE A 210 24.07 8.86 7.36
CA PHE A 210 25.19 7.90 7.20
C PHE A 210 25.08 6.92 6.03
N TYR A 211 24.04 6.09 6.02
CA TYR A 211 23.66 5.18 4.95
C TYR A 211 22.83 5.89 3.88
N THR A 212 21.99 6.83 4.26
CA THR A 212 21.07 7.57 3.38
C THR A 212 21.30 9.07 3.54
N ILE A 213 20.45 9.88 2.90
CA ILE A 213 20.35 11.31 3.17
C ILE A 213 20.16 11.60 4.67
N GLY A 214 20.78 12.69 5.14
CA GLY A 214 20.65 13.16 6.50
C GLY A 214 19.38 13.99 6.72
N PRO A 215 19.11 14.36 7.99
CA PRO A 215 18.01 15.25 8.38
C PRO A 215 17.90 16.54 7.54
N ALA A 216 19.03 17.19 7.27
CA ALA A 216 19.08 18.46 6.56
C ALA A 216 18.87 18.31 5.04
N GLU A 217 19.30 17.20 4.43
CA GLU A 217 18.94 16.89 3.05
C GLU A 217 17.47 16.47 2.94
N ALA A 218 16.98 15.69 3.89
CA ALA A 218 15.59 15.25 3.94
C ALA A 218 14.61 16.44 4.02
N SER A 219 14.89 17.46 4.84
CA SER A 219 14.04 18.67 4.91
C SER A 219 13.98 19.45 3.59
N LYS A 220 15.09 19.48 2.84
CA LYS A 220 15.13 20.06 1.48
C LYS A 220 14.28 19.26 0.51
N ILE A 221 14.35 17.92 0.55
CA ILE A 221 13.54 17.06 -0.32
C ILE A 221 12.05 17.18 0.01
N VAL A 222 11.69 17.24 1.29
CA VAL A 222 10.31 17.51 1.72
C VAL A 222 9.81 18.83 1.12
N SER A 223 10.64 19.88 1.17
CA SER A 223 10.31 21.18 0.58
C SER A 223 10.22 21.15 -0.96
N GLN A 224 10.97 20.27 -1.63
CA GLN A 224 10.94 20.11 -3.08
C GLN A 224 9.70 19.36 -3.57
N LEU A 225 9.26 18.35 -2.83
CA LEU A 225 8.16 17.46 -3.21
C LEU A 225 6.79 17.96 -2.76
N ASP A 226 6.72 18.94 -1.86
CA ASP A 226 5.48 19.60 -1.39
C ASP A 226 4.38 18.61 -0.96
N SER A 227 4.78 17.56 -0.23
CA SER A 227 3.86 16.50 0.24
C SER A 227 2.99 16.97 1.40
N LYS A 228 1.71 16.57 1.42
CA LYS A 228 0.79 16.90 2.52
C LYS A 228 1.08 16.14 3.81
N ILE A 229 1.53 14.89 3.69
CA ILE A 229 1.87 14.05 4.83
C ILE A 229 3.30 13.57 4.64
N ILE A 230 4.12 13.73 5.68
CA ILE A 230 5.52 13.30 5.69
C ILE A 230 5.70 12.28 6.80
N ILE A 231 6.15 11.09 6.44
CA ILE A 231 6.42 9.98 7.36
C ILE A 231 7.92 9.69 7.30
N PRO A 232 8.71 10.11 8.30
CA PRO A 232 10.13 9.78 8.34
C PRO A 232 10.33 8.28 8.57
N MET A 233 11.41 7.73 8.03
CA MET A 233 11.80 6.33 8.14
C MET A 233 13.34 6.21 8.19
N HIS A 234 13.86 4.98 8.28
CA HIS A 234 15.30 4.68 8.26
C HIS A 234 16.13 5.54 9.23
N TYR A 235 15.69 5.64 10.49
CA TYR A 235 16.36 6.40 11.55
C TYR A 235 16.63 5.53 12.77
N ARG A 236 17.52 5.97 13.66
CA ARG A 236 17.88 5.21 14.86
C ARG A 236 16.69 5.08 15.79
N VAL A 237 16.34 3.83 16.09
CA VAL A 237 15.40 3.45 17.16
C VAL A 237 16.08 2.50 18.12
N GLU A 238 15.61 2.46 19.37
CA GLU A 238 16.11 1.53 20.38
C GLU A 238 15.96 0.08 19.91
N GLY A 239 16.98 -0.75 20.16
CA GLY A 239 16.99 -2.17 19.80
C GLY A 239 17.65 -2.51 18.47
N MET A 240 17.84 -1.55 17.53
CA MET A 240 18.58 -1.86 16.29
C MET A 240 20.01 -2.32 16.57
N ALA A 241 20.52 -3.18 15.69
CA ALA A 241 21.87 -3.73 15.74
C ALA A 241 22.96 -2.65 15.66
N GLU A 242 24.15 -2.96 16.18
CA GLU A 242 25.30 -2.05 16.25
C GLU A 242 25.72 -1.49 14.88
N SER A 243 25.44 -2.22 13.79
CA SER A 243 25.68 -1.71 12.42
C SER A 243 24.91 -0.42 12.11
N PHE A 244 23.85 -0.10 12.86
CA PHE A 244 23.02 1.07 12.67
C PHE A 244 23.29 2.17 13.72
N ASP A 245 24.37 2.08 14.50
CA ASP A 245 24.69 3.07 15.56
C ASP A 245 24.99 4.48 15.03
N GLU A 246 25.45 4.59 13.78
CA GLU A 246 25.71 5.86 13.11
C GLU A 246 24.43 6.55 12.61
N LEU A 247 23.27 5.87 12.66
CA LEU A 247 22.01 6.49 12.31
C LEU A 247 21.65 7.57 13.34
N GLN A 248 21.16 8.69 12.84
CA GLN A 248 20.61 9.76 13.66
C GLN A 248 19.18 9.42 14.10
N PRO A 249 18.74 9.90 15.29
CA PRO A 249 17.36 9.73 15.74
C PRO A 249 16.42 10.66 14.96
N VAL A 250 15.14 10.31 14.89
CA VAL A 250 14.10 11.12 14.22
C VAL A 250 14.01 12.56 14.73
N MET A 251 14.39 12.80 15.99
CA MET A 251 14.41 14.15 16.58
C MET A 251 15.33 15.11 15.83
N ALA A 252 16.41 14.63 15.22
CA ALA A 252 17.29 15.47 14.41
C ALA A 252 16.54 16.04 13.19
N PHE A 253 15.72 15.21 12.53
CA PHE A 253 14.87 15.64 11.43
C PHE A 253 13.72 16.56 11.87
N LEU A 254 13.08 16.26 13.00
CA LEU A 254 12.06 17.16 13.54
C LEU A 254 12.61 18.56 13.84
N GLY A 255 13.86 18.64 14.34
CA GLY A 255 14.57 19.90 14.53
C GLY A 255 14.77 20.70 13.24
N GLU A 256 15.18 20.05 12.15
CA GLU A 256 15.32 20.68 10.82
C GLU A 256 13.97 21.15 10.26
N MET A 257 12.88 20.47 10.60
CA MET A 257 11.51 20.85 10.24
C MET A 257 10.91 21.93 11.16
N GLY A 258 11.63 22.36 12.20
CA GLY A 258 11.14 23.32 13.19
C GLY A 258 10.03 22.76 14.10
N ILE A 259 9.98 21.44 14.27
CA ILE A 259 8.96 20.73 15.05
C ILE A 259 9.56 20.27 16.38
N GLU A 260 9.03 20.79 17.49
CA GLU A 260 9.55 20.45 18.82
C GLU A 260 9.09 19.07 19.31
N GLN A 261 7.81 18.72 19.06
CA GLN A 261 7.22 17.46 19.50
C GLN A 261 6.14 16.99 18.52
N VAL A 262 6.09 15.68 18.29
CA VAL A 262 5.00 15.00 17.57
C VAL A 262 4.61 13.77 18.36
N GLU A 263 3.32 13.61 18.64
CA GLU A 263 2.82 12.41 19.29
C GLU A 263 2.83 11.22 18.31
N PRO A 264 3.55 10.12 18.61
CA PRO A 264 3.58 8.95 17.73
C PRO A 264 2.22 8.24 17.68
N LYS A 265 1.75 7.89 16.48
CA LYS A 265 0.49 7.19 16.23
C LYS A 265 0.74 5.70 15.95
N ASP A 266 -0.19 4.83 16.33
CA ASP A 266 -0.05 3.39 16.06
C ASP A 266 -0.43 3.02 14.61
N GLU A 267 -1.32 3.80 13.99
CA GLU A 267 -1.65 3.72 12.57
C GLU A 267 -2.04 5.11 12.03
N LEU A 268 -1.95 5.27 10.70
CA LEU A 268 -2.52 6.41 9.99
C LEU A 268 -3.63 5.93 9.05
N SER A 269 -4.85 6.43 9.26
CA SER A 269 -6.02 6.14 8.42
C SER A 269 -6.33 7.36 7.53
N LEU A 270 -6.33 7.18 6.21
CA LEU A 270 -6.45 8.25 5.21
C LEU A 270 -7.60 8.03 4.23
N SER A 271 -8.07 9.14 3.68
CA SER A 271 -8.90 9.17 2.47
C SER A 271 -8.58 10.45 1.71
N SER A 272 -8.75 10.45 0.39
CA SER A 272 -8.54 11.64 -0.46
C SER A 272 -9.39 12.85 -0.06
N LYS A 273 -10.45 12.64 0.74
CA LYS A 273 -11.34 13.69 1.26
C LYS A 273 -10.92 14.27 2.61
N SER A 274 -9.93 13.67 3.28
CA SER A 274 -9.55 13.97 4.66
C SER A 274 -8.06 14.21 4.81
N LEU A 275 -7.41 14.72 3.77
CA LEU A 275 -6.02 15.15 3.81
C LEU A 275 -5.93 16.49 4.55
N PRO A 276 -4.80 16.74 5.26
CA PRO A 276 -4.60 18.00 5.94
C PRO A 276 -4.48 19.14 4.92
N LEU A 277 -4.84 20.36 5.36
CA LEU A 277 -4.73 21.57 4.53
C LEU A 277 -3.29 22.06 4.40
N GLU A 278 -2.50 21.85 5.46
CA GLU A 278 -1.09 22.21 5.54
C GLU A 278 -0.26 20.93 5.69
N PRO A 279 1.00 20.90 5.21
CA PRO A 279 1.89 19.77 5.40
C PRO A 279 2.05 19.37 6.87
N GLU A 280 1.88 18.08 7.18
CA GLU A 280 2.09 17.54 8.54
C GLU A 280 3.11 16.40 8.56
N VAL A 281 3.98 16.40 9.58
CA VAL A 281 4.87 15.27 9.87
C VAL A 281 4.15 14.29 10.80
N VAL A 282 4.07 13.02 10.40
CA VAL A 282 3.44 11.94 11.17
C VAL A 282 4.50 10.93 11.58
N ILE A 283 4.68 10.76 12.90
CA ILE A 283 5.50 9.69 13.45
C ILE A 283 4.61 8.47 13.72
N LEU A 284 5.00 7.31 13.20
CA LEU A 284 4.31 6.05 13.45
C LEU A 284 5.13 5.18 14.41
N LYS A 285 4.44 4.47 15.31
CA LYS A 285 5.06 3.45 16.14
C LYS A 285 5.20 2.15 15.36
N SER A 286 6.30 1.45 15.58
CA SER A 286 6.48 0.10 15.05
C SER A 286 5.39 -0.82 15.62
N VAL A 287 4.75 -1.61 14.76
CA VAL A 287 3.73 -2.60 15.17
C VAL A 287 4.34 -3.88 15.78
N ALA A 288 5.66 -4.00 15.75
CA ALA A 288 6.41 -5.19 16.10
C ALA A 288 7.11 -5.07 17.46
#